data_AF-A0A9X2GNH9-F1
#
_entry.id   AF-A0A9X2GNH9-F1
#
_cell.length_a   1.000
_cell.length_b   1.000
_cell.length_c   1.000
_cell.angle_alpha   90.00
_cell.angle_beta   90.00
_cell.angle_gamma   90.00
#
_symmetry.space_group_name_H-M   'P 1'
#
loop_
_entity.id
_entity.type
_entity.pdbx_description
1 polymer ?
#
loop_
_entity_poly.entity_id
_entity_poly.type
_entity_poly.pdbx_seq_one_letter_code
_entity_poly.pdbx_strand_id
1 'polypeptide(L)'
;MGRPGRHAQWTCWETIEHLADCLFTYAARFGLAKPPASSFLPWRASSDREDGPARVLAADRSAGPEGLLTIVEACGGLLASVERTADPAAVAHHVFGPADPAGFAAMGVVETLVHTHDVAQGLRLEWSPPGDDCERVLRRLFPHVTIDGDAWRSLLWATGRIALPGRPRLTGWRWYNERSGAGGEGRVQGPGLG
;
A
#
# COMPACT_ATOMS: atom_id res chain seq x y z
N MET A 1 15.64 -6.72 2.70
CA MET A 1 15.17 -7.57 1.58
C MET A 1 13.66 -7.67 1.70
N GLY A 2 12.88 -6.99 0.84
CA GLY A 2 11.43 -7.03 0.90
C GLY A 2 10.93 -8.43 0.53
N ARG A 3 10.17 -9.07 1.42
CA ARG A 3 9.55 -10.37 1.12
C ARG A 3 8.43 -10.10 0.10
N PRO A 4 8.37 -10.79 -1.04
CA PRO A 4 7.25 -10.64 -1.97
C PRO A 4 5.94 -10.92 -1.23
N GLY A 5 4.90 -10.13 -1.53
CA GLY A 5 3.59 -10.32 -0.94
C GLY A 5 3.11 -11.74 -1.21
N ARG A 6 3.00 -12.56 -0.16
CA ARG A 6 2.32 -13.85 -0.18
C ARG A 6 0.97 -13.63 0.47
N HIS A 7 -0.05 -14.34 0.00
CA HIS A 7 -1.35 -14.30 0.65
C HIS A 7 -1.20 -14.82 2.09
N ALA A 8 -1.35 -13.93 3.06
CA ALA A 8 -1.25 -14.28 4.47
C ALA A 8 -2.56 -14.95 4.93
N GLN A 9 -2.46 -15.85 5.91
CA GLN A 9 -3.62 -16.46 6.57
C GLN A 9 -4.00 -15.62 7.78
N TRP A 10 -4.52 -14.41 7.52
CA TRP A 10 -4.98 -13.50 8.55
C TRP A 10 -6.48 -13.60 8.75
N THR A 11 -6.92 -13.42 9.99
CA THR A 11 -8.34 -13.25 10.32
C THR A 11 -8.84 -11.89 9.80
N CYS A 12 -10.15 -11.73 9.64
CA CYS A 12 -10.70 -10.43 9.25
C CYS A 12 -10.31 -9.31 10.22
N TRP A 13 -10.19 -9.61 11.51
CA TRP A 13 -9.74 -8.64 12.51
C TRP A 13 -8.30 -8.20 12.28
N GLU A 14 -7.38 -9.17 12.15
CA GLU A 14 -5.97 -8.91 11.89
C GLU A 14 -5.75 -8.13 10.59
N THR A 15 -6.51 -8.44 9.55
CA THR A 15 -6.47 -7.73 8.27
C THR A 15 -6.87 -6.26 8.41
N ILE A 16 -7.92 -5.96 9.18
CA ILE A 16 -8.36 -4.57 9.39
C ILE A 16 -7.42 -3.82 10.33
N GLU A 17 -6.90 -4.45 11.38
CA GLU A 17 -5.88 -3.84 12.23
C GLU A 17 -4.60 -3.52 11.43
N HIS A 18 -4.17 -4.44 10.57
CA HIS A 18 -3.05 -4.20 9.67
C HIS A 18 -3.32 -3.02 8.73
N LEU A 19 -4.52 -2.93 8.16
CA LEU A 19 -4.90 -1.79 7.33
C LEU A 19 -4.78 -0.47 8.11
N ALA A 20 -5.33 -0.40 9.32
CA ALA A 20 -5.21 0.79 10.16
C ALA A 20 -3.74 1.14 10.48
N ASP A 21 -2.92 0.13 10.79
CA ASP A 21 -1.49 0.29 11.05
C ASP A 21 -0.72 0.82 9.82
N CYS A 22 -1.02 0.30 8.62
CA CYS A 22 -0.46 0.82 7.36
C CYS A 22 -0.81 2.30 7.19
N LEU A 23 -2.09 2.67 7.27
CA LEU A 23 -2.54 4.05 7.11
C LEU A 23 -1.89 5.00 8.13
N PHE A 24 -1.86 4.60 9.41
CA PHE A 24 -1.24 5.37 10.48
C PHE A 24 0.26 5.56 10.24
N THR A 25 0.99 4.46 9.99
CA THR A 25 2.44 4.55 9.85
C THR A 25 2.83 5.30 8.58
N TYR A 26 2.06 5.20 7.50
CA TYR A 26 2.27 6.00 6.28
C TYR A 26 2.18 7.50 6.61
N ALA A 27 1.12 7.91 7.30
CA ALA A 27 0.95 9.30 7.72
C ALA A 27 2.08 9.77 8.66
N ALA A 28 2.46 8.95 9.64
CA ALA A 28 3.46 9.30 10.64
C ALA A 28 4.83 9.64 10.03
N ARG A 29 5.18 9.07 8.86
CA ARG A 29 6.45 9.35 8.17
C ARG A 29 6.58 10.82 7.76
N PHE A 30 5.49 11.48 7.39
CA PHE A 30 5.48 12.89 6.98
C PHE A 30 5.21 13.86 8.13
N GLY A 31 5.10 13.37 9.37
CA GLY A 31 5.11 14.21 10.57
C GLY A 31 6.49 14.78 10.91
N LEU A 32 7.55 14.31 10.24
CA LEU A 32 8.92 14.81 10.39
C LEU A 32 9.19 15.93 9.37
N ALA A 33 9.87 16.99 9.81
CA ALA A 33 10.35 18.04 8.89
C ALA A 33 11.33 17.51 7.83
N LYS A 34 12.03 16.40 8.12
CA LYS A 34 12.94 15.70 7.20
C LYS A 34 12.78 14.19 7.36
N PRO A 35 11.80 13.56 6.67
CA PRO A 35 11.58 12.12 6.77
C PRO A 35 12.81 11.32 6.28
N PRO A 36 13.15 10.19 6.93
CA PRO A 36 14.22 9.33 6.43
C PRO A 36 13.78 8.62 5.13
N ALA A 37 14.64 8.64 4.11
CA ALA A 37 14.38 7.98 2.83
C ALA A 37 14.80 6.49 2.80
N SER A 38 15.59 6.04 3.78
CA SER A 38 16.21 4.71 3.80
C SER A 38 16.00 3.91 5.09
N SER A 39 15.25 4.43 6.06
CA SER A 39 14.95 3.73 7.32
C SER A 39 13.50 3.91 7.75
N PHE A 40 12.97 2.89 8.41
CA PHE A 40 11.68 2.99 9.10
C PHE A 40 11.80 3.89 10.33
N LEU A 41 10.68 4.48 10.72
CA LEU A 41 10.57 5.08 12.05
C LEU A 41 10.79 4.00 13.13
N PRO A 42 11.47 4.32 14.24
CA PRO A 42 11.89 3.35 15.24
C PRO A 42 10.74 2.91 16.17
N TRP A 43 9.60 2.54 15.60
CA TRP A 43 8.48 1.97 16.33
C TRP A 43 8.81 0.55 16.79
N ARG A 44 8.33 0.19 17.97
CA ARG A 44 8.35 -1.20 18.43
C ARG A 44 7.18 -1.94 17.80
N ALA A 45 7.45 -2.71 16.74
CA ALA A 45 6.46 -3.59 16.14
C ALA A 45 6.37 -4.93 16.89
N SER A 46 5.16 -5.47 17.00
CA SER A 46 4.90 -6.79 17.58
C SER A 46 3.78 -7.52 16.83
N SER A 47 3.73 -8.84 16.96
CA SER A 47 2.63 -9.69 16.51
C SER A 47 2.10 -10.49 17.69
N ASP A 48 0.79 -10.69 17.78
CA ASP A 48 0.15 -11.45 18.86
C ASP A 48 0.32 -12.97 18.71
N ARG A 49 0.62 -13.43 17.49
CA ARG A 49 0.84 -14.85 17.18
C ARG A 49 1.87 -15.05 16.06
N GLU A 50 2.35 -16.28 15.95
CA GLU A 50 3.14 -16.72 14.79
C GLU A 50 2.36 -16.52 13.49
N ASP A 51 3.05 -16.01 12.46
CA ASP A 51 2.51 -15.64 11.15
C ASP A 51 1.41 -14.55 11.13
N GLY A 52 1.13 -13.92 12.28
CA GLY A 52 0.28 -12.73 12.38
C GLY A 52 0.96 -11.47 11.81
N PRO A 53 0.19 -10.41 11.51
CA PRO A 53 0.77 -9.15 11.07
C PRO A 53 1.56 -8.50 12.22
N ALA A 54 2.79 -8.09 11.92
CA ALA A 54 3.52 -7.19 12.81
C ALA A 54 2.92 -5.78 12.69
N ARG A 55 2.55 -5.18 13.82
CA ARG A 55 1.90 -3.87 13.90
C ARG A 55 2.45 -3.06 15.08
N VAL A 56 2.27 -1.75 15.03
CA VAL A 56 2.64 -0.79 16.09
C VAL A 56 1.40 -0.21 16.76
N LEU A 57 0.25 -0.28 16.08
CA LEU A 57 -1.08 0.06 16.57
C LEU A 57 -1.91 -1.22 16.81
N ALA A 58 -2.80 -1.20 17.79
CA ALA A 58 -3.70 -2.30 18.15
C ALA A 58 -5.10 -1.73 18.42
N ALA A 59 -6.14 -2.41 17.94
CA ALA A 59 -7.51 -2.08 18.32
C ALA A 59 -7.88 -2.78 19.63
N ASP A 60 -8.66 -2.11 20.48
CA ASP A 60 -9.26 -2.76 21.64
C ASP A 60 -10.31 -3.77 21.15
N ARG A 61 -10.08 -5.06 21.45
CA ARG A 61 -10.97 -6.14 21.02
C ARG A 61 -12.38 -6.02 21.62
N SER A 62 -12.50 -5.41 22.79
CA SER A 62 -13.77 -5.21 23.48
C SER A 62 -14.67 -4.17 22.80
N ALA A 63 -14.10 -3.27 21.99
CA ALA A 63 -14.84 -2.28 21.21
C ALA A 63 -15.56 -2.89 19.98
N GLY A 64 -15.31 -4.16 19.68
CA GLY A 64 -15.96 -4.87 18.59
C GLY A 64 -15.65 -4.32 17.19
N PRO A 65 -16.37 -4.79 16.16
CA PRO A 65 -16.14 -4.38 14.76
C PRO A 65 -16.33 -2.87 14.52
N GLU A 66 -17.27 -2.23 15.22
CA GLU A 66 -17.51 -0.78 15.08
C GLU A 66 -16.32 0.05 15.57
N GLY A 67 -15.74 -0.32 16.73
CA GLY A 67 -14.52 0.31 17.22
C GLY A 67 -13.33 0.10 16.29
N LEU A 68 -13.21 -1.11 15.73
CA LEU A 68 -12.18 -1.42 14.75
C LEU A 68 -12.31 -0.55 13.48
N LEU A 69 -13.52 -0.39 12.94
CA LEU A 69 -13.77 0.49 11.79
C LEU A 69 -13.53 1.97 12.11
N THR A 70 -13.87 2.41 13.32
CA THR A 70 -13.58 3.77 13.80
C THR A 70 -12.08 4.08 13.75
N ILE A 71 -11.24 3.12 14.12
CA ILE A 71 -9.78 3.28 14.05
C ILE A 71 -9.31 3.38 12.60
N VAL A 72 -9.85 2.57 11.68
CA VAL A 72 -9.53 2.67 10.24
C VAL A 72 -9.89 4.06 9.71
N GLU A 73 -11.08 4.56 10.05
CA GLU A 73 -11.53 5.89 9.62
C GLU A 73 -10.62 6.99 10.17
N ALA A 74 -10.24 6.91 11.45
CA ALA A 74 -9.32 7.86 12.06
C ALA A 74 -7.93 7.85 11.39
N CYS A 75 -7.36 6.66 11.13
CA CYS A 75 -6.06 6.51 10.48
C CYS A 75 -6.10 6.95 9.01
N GLY A 76 -7.18 6.65 8.29
CA GLY A 76 -7.40 7.11 6.92
C GLY A 76 -7.57 8.62 6.83
N GLY A 77 -8.34 9.22 7.75
CA GLY A 77 -8.49 10.66 7.86
C GLY A 77 -7.18 11.38 8.17
N LEU A 78 -6.34 10.77 9.03
CA LEU A 78 -5.00 11.27 9.34
C LEU A 78 -4.10 11.24 8.10
N LEU A 79 -4.01 10.10 7.40
CA LEU A 79 -3.24 9.98 6.16
C LEU A 79 -3.70 11.01 5.15
N ALA A 80 -5.00 11.08 4.85
CA ALA A 80 -5.54 12.03 3.89
C ALA A 80 -5.22 13.49 4.26
N SER A 81 -5.20 13.83 5.55
CA SER A 81 -4.86 15.19 6.02
C SER A 81 -3.38 15.49 5.87
N VAL A 82 -2.52 14.56 6.27
CA VAL A 82 -1.07 14.69 6.15
C VAL A 82 -0.67 14.83 4.69
N GLU A 83 -1.15 13.94 3.81
CA GLU A 83 -0.79 13.96 2.39
C GLU A 83 -1.24 15.24 1.66
N ARG A 84 -2.34 15.88 2.10
CA ARG A 84 -2.78 17.18 1.57
C ARG A 84 -1.86 18.35 1.95
N THR A 85 -1.10 18.21 3.04
CA THR A 85 -0.30 19.31 3.64
C THR A 85 1.20 19.08 3.56
N ALA A 86 1.63 17.85 3.29
CA ALA A 86 3.03 17.50 3.16
C ALA A 86 3.68 18.25 1.99
N ASP A 87 4.96 18.60 2.14
CA ASP A 87 5.77 19.13 1.04
C ASP A 87 5.76 18.11 -0.12
N PRO A 88 5.28 18.48 -1.33
CA PRO A 88 5.27 17.57 -2.49
C PRO A 88 6.66 17.08 -2.91
N ALA A 89 7.74 17.72 -2.47
CA ALA A 89 9.12 17.29 -2.68
C ALA A 89 9.66 16.38 -1.57
N ALA A 90 8.93 16.20 -0.46
CA ALA A 90 9.33 15.28 0.61
C ALA A 90 9.33 13.83 0.11
N VAL A 91 10.19 13.02 0.71
CA VAL A 91 10.33 11.60 0.41
C VAL A 91 10.49 10.84 1.70
N ALA A 92 9.77 9.73 1.85
CA ALA A 92 9.87 8.85 3.01
C ALA A 92 10.11 7.39 2.60
N HIS A 93 10.74 6.63 3.48
CA HIS A 93 11.05 5.22 3.26
C HIS A 93 9.83 4.31 3.34
N HIS A 94 9.66 3.44 2.34
CA HIS A 94 8.80 2.26 2.35
C HIS A 94 9.62 1.01 2.03
N VAL A 95 9.13 -0.19 2.38
CA VAL A 95 9.84 -1.46 2.14
C VAL A 95 10.19 -1.70 0.66
N PHE A 96 9.42 -1.11 -0.25
CA PHE A 96 9.65 -1.16 -1.70
C PHE A 96 10.40 0.06 -2.27
N GLY A 97 10.98 0.89 -1.41
CA GLY A 97 11.80 2.04 -1.77
C GLY A 97 11.24 3.38 -1.27
N PRO A 98 11.96 4.48 -1.46
CA PRO A 98 11.47 5.82 -1.16
C PRO A 98 10.22 6.17 -1.97
N ALA A 99 9.27 6.89 -1.38
CA ALA A 99 8.09 7.42 -2.06
C ALA A 99 7.76 8.84 -1.58
N ASP A 100 7.12 9.59 -2.46
CA ASP A 100 6.58 10.92 -2.18
C ASP A 100 5.17 10.84 -1.57
N PRO A 101 4.61 11.97 -1.10
CA PRO A 101 3.25 12.03 -0.56
C PRO A 101 2.18 11.35 -1.44
N ALA A 102 2.18 11.67 -2.74
CA ALA A 102 1.25 11.06 -3.69
C ALA A 102 1.43 9.54 -3.83
N GLY A 103 2.66 9.04 -3.69
CA GLY A 103 2.94 7.61 -3.63
C GLY A 103 2.34 6.94 -2.40
N PHE A 104 2.49 7.54 -1.21
CA PHE A 104 1.90 7.02 0.02
C PHE A 104 0.36 7.12 0.03
N ALA A 105 -0.21 8.17 -0.57
CA ALA A 105 -1.65 8.24 -0.80
C ALA A 105 -2.15 7.06 -1.64
N ALA A 106 -1.45 6.75 -2.75
CA ALA A 106 -1.79 5.58 -3.57
C ALA A 106 -1.58 4.25 -2.83
N MET A 107 -0.58 4.16 -1.94
CA MET A 107 -0.37 2.99 -1.08
C MET A 107 -1.53 2.81 -0.09
N GLY A 108 -1.99 3.90 0.54
CA GLY A 108 -3.18 3.86 1.39
C GLY A 108 -4.40 3.34 0.65
N VAL A 109 -4.65 3.84 -0.57
CA VAL A 109 -5.77 3.38 -1.40
C VAL A 109 -5.63 1.90 -1.77
N VAL A 110 -4.46 1.44 -2.24
CA VAL A 110 -4.33 0.01 -2.61
C VAL A 110 -4.55 -0.89 -1.40
N GLU A 111 -3.98 -0.55 -0.23
CA GLU A 111 -4.17 -1.32 1.00
C GLU A 111 -5.64 -1.38 1.40
N THR A 112 -6.35 -0.26 1.38
CA THR A 112 -7.78 -0.22 1.67
C THR A 112 -8.57 -1.11 0.72
N LEU A 113 -8.32 -1.01 -0.59
CA LEU A 113 -9.06 -1.77 -1.60
C LEU A 113 -8.85 -3.28 -1.45
N VAL A 114 -7.59 -3.72 -1.37
CA VAL A 114 -7.29 -5.15 -1.37
C VAL A 114 -7.62 -5.81 -0.04
N HIS A 115 -7.47 -5.12 1.09
CA HIS A 115 -7.82 -5.69 2.39
C HIS A 115 -9.32 -5.64 2.69
N THR A 116 -10.06 -4.68 2.12
CA THR A 116 -11.53 -4.76 2.10
C THR A 116 -11.99 -5.98 1.32
N HIS A 117 -11.36 -6.30 0.20
CA HIS A 117 -11.63 -7.54 -0.54
C HIS A 117 -11.33 -8.79 0.29
N ASP A 118 -10.16 -8.85 0.92
CA ASP A 118 -9.75 -10.00 1.73
C ASP A 118 -10.77 -10.26 2.87
N VAL A 119 -11.28 -9.20 3.50
CA VAL A 119 -12.32 -9.28 4.55
C VAL A 119 -13.67 -9.67 3.97
N ALA A 120 -14.09 -9.08 2.85
CA ALA A 120 -15.34 -9.45 2.18
C ALA A 120 -15.35 -10.93 1.79
N GLN A 121 -14.24 -11.47 1.29
CA GLN A 121 -14.09 -12.90 1.01
C GLN A 121 -14.20 -13.75 2.28
N GLY A 122 -13.51 -13.36 3.36
CA GLY A 122 -13.59 -14.04 4.65
C GLY A 122 -15.01 -14.09 5.24
N LEU A 123 -15.79 -13.03 5.00
CA LEU A 123 -17.20 -12.91 5.43
C LEU A 123 -18.21 -13.43 4.40
N ARG A 124 -17.76 -13.88 3.22
CA ARG A 124 -18.60 -14.33 2.10
C ARG A 124 -19.58 -13.26 1.60
N LEU A 125 -19.11 -12.02 1.55
CA LEU A 125 -19.86 -10.88 1.04
C LEU A 125 -19.46 -10.58 -0.41
N GLU A 126 -20.45 -10.25 -1.22
CA GLU A 126 -20.21 -9.67 -2.54
C GLU A 126 -19.83 -8.19 -2.37
N TRP A 127 -18.69 -7.81 -2.92
CA TRP A 127 -18.18 -6.45 -2.86
C TRP A 127 -17.38 -6.12 -4.12
N SER A 128 -17.56 -4.90 -4.63
CA SER A 128 -16.75 -4.34 -5.70
C SER A 128 -16.38 -2.89 -5.38
N PRO A 129 -15.15 -2.46 -5.69
CA PRO A 129 -14.70 -1.10 -5.42
C PRO A 129 -15.10 -0.10 -6.52
N PRO A 130 -14.90 1.21 -6.29
CA PRO A 130 -14.91 2.21 -7.35
C PRO A 130 -13.80 1.92 -8.38
N GLY A 131 -14.16 1.68 -9.64
CA GLY A 131 -13.22 1.28 -10.69
C GLY A 131 -12.12 2.32 -10.99
N ASP A 132 -12.45 3.60 -10.92
CA ASP A 132 -11.52 4.71 -11.18
C ASP A 132 -10.34 4.71 -10.19
N ASP A 133 -10.60 4.35 -8.92
CA ASP A 133 -9.56 4.28 -7.89
C ASP A 133 -8.61 3.11 -8.15
N CYS A 134 -9.13 1.96 -8.59
CA CYS A 134 -8.31 0.83 -9.03
C CYS A 134 -7.41 1.22 -10.20
N GLU A 135 -7.94 1.97 -11.16
CA GLU A 135 -7.19 2.40 -12.34
C GLU A 135 -6.07 3.38 -11.97
N ARG A 136 -6.34 4.35 -11.09
CA ARG A 136 -5.34 5.29 -10.58
C ARG A 136 -4.23 4.59 -9.81
N VAL A 137 -4.58 3.64 -8.94
CA VAL A 137 -3.64 2.81 -8.20
C VAL A 137 -2.76 2.01 -9.16
N LEU A 138 -3.35 1.32 -10.14
CA LEU A 138 -2.60 0.53 -11.12
C LEU A 138 -1.58 1.39 -11.87
N ARG A 139 -1.98 2.55 -12.38
CA ARG A 139 -1.06 3.48 -13.07
C ARG A 139 0.06 4.00 -12.17
N ARG A 140 -0.22 4.25 -10.88
CA ARG A 140 0.75 4.83 -9.94
C ARG A 140 1.73 3.81 -9.35
N LEU A 141 1.25 2.60 -9.04
CA LEU A 141 1.99 1.61 -8.25
C LEU A 141 2.35 0.35 -9.04
N PHE A 142 1.64 0.06 -10.12
CA PHE A 142 1.84 -1.13 -10.95
C PHE A 142 2.01 -0.76 -12.43
N PRO A 143 2.98 0.11 -12.78
CA PRO A 143 3.14 0.62 -14.15
C PRO A 143 3.43 -0.46 -15.20
N HIS A 144 3.83 -1.66 -14.75
CA HIS A 144 4.08 -2.84 -15.59
C HIS A 144 2.80 -3.65 -15.87
N VAL A 145 1.68 -3.34 -15.24
CA VAL A 145 0.42 -4.07 -15.38
C VAL A 145 -0.44 -3.39 -16.44
N THR A 146 -0.72 -4.12 -17.52
CA THR A 146 -1.71 -3.71 -18.52
C THR A 146 -3.12 -3.90 -17.97
N ILE A 147 -3.89 -2.82 -17.99
CA ILE A 147 -5.32 -2.81 -17.68
C ILE A 147 -6.07 -3.29 -18.91
N ASP A 148 -6.67 -4.48 -18.84
CA ASP A 148 -7.42 -5.09 -19.95
C ASP A 148 -8.88 -5.29 -19.52
N GLY A 149 -9.69 -4.28 -19.81
CA GLY A 149 -11.08 -4.20 -19.37
C GLY A 149 -11.20 -3.74 -17.91
N ASP A 150 -11.43 -4.69 -17.01
CA ASP A 150 -11.75 -4.41 -15.61
C ASP A 150 -10.48 -4.13 -14.78
N ALA A 151 -10.35 -2.86 -14.34
CA ALA A 151 -9.24 -2.40 -13.50
C ALA A 151 -9.22 -3.11 -12.14
N TRP A 152 -10.37 -3.47 -11.57
CA TRP A 152 -10.42 -4.17 -10.29
C TRP A 152 -9.86 -5.59 -10.42
N ARG A 153 -10.27 -6.33 -11.45
CA ARG A 153 -9.71 -7.67 -11.74
C ARG A 153 -8.21 -7.61 -12.02
N SER A 154 -7.77 -6.57 -12.73
CA SER A 154 -6.35 -6.35 -13.00
C SER A 154 -5.56 -6.09 -11.71
N LEU A 155 -6.11 -5.32 -10.77
CA LEU A 155 -5.51 -5.04 -9.45
C LEU A 155 -5.47 -6.29 -8.56
N LEU A 156 -6.53 -7.08 -8.53
CA LEU A 156 -6.56 -8.35 -7.80
C LEU A 156 -5.50 -9.34 -8.33
N TRP A 157 -5.29 -9.38 -9.65
CA TRP A 157 -4.24 -10.20 -10.24
C TRP A 157 -2.84 -9.66 -9.91
N ALA A 158 -2.62 -8.36 -10.08
CA ALA A 158 -1.35 -7.68 -9.78
C ALA A 158 -0.89 -7.88 -8.33
N THR A 159 -1.84 -8.13 -7.44
CA THR A 159 -1.60 -8.33 -6.00
C THR A 159 -1.82 -9.79 -5.56
N GLY A 160 -1.80 -10.74 -6.51
CA GLY A 160 -1.75 -12.18 -6.24
C GLY A 160 -3.03 -12.81 -5.66
N ARG A 161 -4.17 -12.11 -5.68
CA ARG A 161 -5.46 -12.63 -5.19
C ARG A 161 -6.13 -13.56 -6.18
N ILE A 162 -6.06 -13.26 -7.48
CA ILE A 162 -6.76 -14.05 -8.51
C ILE A 162 -5.84 -14.45 -9.68
N ALA A 163 -6.28 -15.44 -10.44
CA ALA A 163 -5.80 -15.67 -11.81
C ALA A 163 -6.69 -14.90 -12.81
N LEU A 164 -6.15 -14.61 -13.99
CA LEU A 164 -6.92 -14.11 -15.14
C LEU A 164 -6.82 -15.12 -16.29
N PRO A 165 -7.72 -15.06 -17.29
CA PRO A 165 -7.58 -15.88 -18.49
C PRO A 165 -6.18 -15.74 -19.11
N GLY A 166 -5.47 -16.86 -19.28
CA GLY A 166 -4.11 -16.89 -19.81
C GLY A 166 -3.00 -16.34 -18.87
N ARG A 167 -3.34 -15.86 -17.66
CA ARG A 167 -2.38 -15.33 -16.69
C ARG A 167 -2.56 -16.03 -15.33
N PRO A 168 -1.64 -16.93 -14.93
CA PRO A 168 -1.75 -17.61 -13.65
C PRO A 168 -1.70 -16.61 -12.48
N ARG A 169 -2.26 -17.01 -11.33
CA ARG A 169 -2.19 -16.22 -10.11
C ARG A 169 -0.74 -16.04 -9.67
N LEU A 170 -0.36 -14.81 -9.33
CA LEU A 170 0.99 -14.50 -8.89
C LEU A 170 1.27 -15.15 -7.52
N THR A 171 2.43 -15.79 -7.38
CA THR A 171 2.91 -16.38 -6.11
C THR A 171 3.77 -15.42 -5.28
N GLY A 172 4.14 -14.28 -5.89
CA GLY A 172 4.80 -13.15 -5.25
C GLY A 172 4.55 -11.89 -6.07
N TRP A 173 4.38 -10.78 -5.38
CA TRP A 173 4.12 -9.47 -6.00
C TRP A 173 4.77 -8.34 -5.20
N ARG A 174 4.91 -7.19 -5.85
CA ARG A 174 5.32 -5.91 -5.26
C ARG A 174 4.72 -4.76 -6.08
N TRP A 175 4.65 -3.58 -5.49
CA TRP A 175 4.48 -2.34 -6.24
C TRP A 175 5.82 -1.58 -6.41
N TYR A 176 5.74 -0.52 -7.21
CA TYR A 176 6.84 0.35 -7.59
C TYR A 176 6.53 1.78 -7.12
N ASN A 177 7.46 2.35 -6.36
CA ASN A 177 7.27 3.63 -5.69
C ASN A 177 7.73 4.80 -6.57
N GLU A 178 8.57 4.53 -7.58
CA GLU A 178 9.12 5.55 -8.46
C GLU A 178 8.01 6.41 -9.08
N ARG A 179 8.29 7.70 -9.27
CA ARG A 179 7.38 8.57 -10.02
C ARG A 179 7.32 8.10 -11.47
N SER A 180 6.13 7.84 -11.98
CA SER A 180 5.89 7.66 -13.41
C SER A 180 6.28 8.97 -14.12
N GLY A 181 7.50 9.04 -14.67
CA GLY A 181 8.00 10.22 -15.40
C GLY A 181 9.47 10.62 -15.19
N ALA A 182 10.22 10.03 -14.26
CA ALA A 182 11.64 10.36 -14.07
C ALA A 182 12.59 9.51 -14.94
N GLY A 183 12.20 9.25 -16.19
CA GLY A 183 12.98 8.50 -17.16
C GLY A 183 13.47 9.40 -18.28
N GLY A 184 14.67 9.99 -18.12
CA GLY A 184 15.48 10.47 -19.24
C GLY A 184 15.77 11.96 -19.25
N GLU A 185 16.83 12.38 -18.54
CA GLU A 185 17.79 13.37 -19.03
C GLU A 185 19.04 13.30 -18.14
N GLY A 186 20.19 13.00 -18.74
CA GLY A 186 21.45 12.89 -18.00
C GLY A 186 22.43 11.81 -18.46
N ARG A 187 22.49 11.48 -19.76
CA ARG A 187 23.72 10.90 -20.33
C ARG A 187 24.31 11.92 -21.29
N VAL A 188 25.06 12.87 -20.74
CA VAL A 188 25.98 13.69 -21.53
C VAL A 188 27.08 12.74 -22.01
N GLN A 189 27.03 12.41 -23.30
CA GLN A 189 28.18 11.89 -24.02
C GLN A 189 29.25 12.99 -24.00
N GLY A 190 30.36 12.75 -23.31
CA GLY A 190 31.55 13.58 -23.47
C GLY A 190 32.07 13.40 -24.91
N PRO A 191 32.47 14.47 -25.60
CA PRO A 191 33.06 14.33 -26.92
C PRO A 191 34.47 13.77 -26.77
N GLY A 192 34.72 12.62 -27.39
CA GLY A 192 36.08 12.19 -27.69
C GLY A 192 36.58 12.95 -28.91
N LEU A 193 37.69 13.67 -28.76
CA LEU A 193 38.59 14.06 -29.85
C LEU A 193 40.00 14.24 -29.28
N GLY A 194 40.97 13.60 -29.93
CA GLY A 194 42.39 14.00 -29.94
C GLY A 194 43.30 13.23 -28.99
#